data_AF-A0A8H6RA63-F1
#
_entry.id   AF-A0A8H6RA63-F1
#
_cell.length_a   1.000
_cell.length_b   1.000
_cell.length_c   1.000
_cell.angle_alpha   90.00
_cell.angle_beta   90.00
_cell.angle_gamma   90.00
#
_symmetry.space_group_name_H-M   'P 1'
#
loop_
_entity.id
_entity.type
_entity.pdbx_description
1 polymer ?
#
loop_
_entity_poly.entity_id
_entity_poly.type
_entity_poly.pdbx_seq_one_letter_code
_entity_poly.pdbx_strand_id
1 'polypeptide(L)'
;MNGPEIKWSPGRTDYVDDSKLPPRGRLPDGALGSDHLRHIFYRMGFNDQEIVALSGAHNLGRCHADRSGFDGAWVNAPTRFSNTYFKLMISEDWREKVLDNGVRQFVHYDEDSEEELMMLPTDLALIQDDSFRPWVELYAKDKERFFEDFARVFAKLMELGIERDEQGNVLNTDNVKGGYLSAPKKSAKPGKQDEVDRYGEAEPLREENKLHQERQKQPEIRARL
;
A
#
# COMPACT_ATOMS: atom_id res chain seq x y z
N MET A 1 6.73 -14.34 8.08
CA MET A 1 7.36 -13.04 8.45
C MET A 1 7.14 -12.68 9.94
N ASN A 2 6.68 -13.58 10.81
CA ASN A 2 6.51 -13.34 12.27
C ASN A 2 5.55 -12.19 12.66
N GLY A 3 4.59 -11.86 11.81
CA GLY A 3 3.49 -10.95 12.14
C GLY A 3 2.34 -11.63 12.87
N PRO A 4 1.28 -10.89 13.21
CA PRO A 4 0.12 -11.46 13.88
C PRO A 4 -0.63 -12.46 12.99
N GLU A 5 -1.35 -13.38 13.61
CA GLU A 5 -2.28 -14.27 12.91
C GLU A 5 -3.55 -13.48 12.54
N ILE A 6 -3.94 -13.54 11.27
CA ILE A 6 -5.09 -12.81 10.75
C ILE A 6 -6.14 -13.83 10.36
N LYS A 7 -7.33 -13.72 10.96
CA LYS A 7 -8.46 -14.58 10.60
C LYS A 7 -8.80 -14.36 9.13
N TRP A 8 -8.72 -15.44 8.36
CA TRP A 8 -9.02 -15.46 6.93
C TRP A 8 -10.30 -16.26 6.68
N SER A 9 -11.14 -15.77 5.78
CA SER A 9 -12.38 -16.45 5.38
C SER A 9 -12.40 -16.68 3.86
N PRO A 10 -12.61 -17.91 3.39
CA PRO A 10 -12.74 -18.21 1.95
C PRO A 10 -14.05 -17.69 1.37
N GLY A 11 -14.23 -17.90 0.06
CA GLY A 11 -15.54 -17.75 -0.61
C GLY A 11 -15.66 -16.58 -1.58
N ARG A 12 -14.61 -15.74 -1.73
CA ARG A 12 -14.59 -14.72 -2.79
C ARG A 12 -14.73 -15.40 -4.15
N THR A 13 -15.53 -14.80 -5.01
CA THR A 13 -15.71 -15.20 -6.40
C THR A 13 -15.12 -14.14 -7.32
N ASP A 14 -14.53 -14.58 -8.42
CA ASP A 14 -13.90 -13.69 -9.38
C ASP A 14 -14.98 -12.97 -10.21
N TYR A 15 -14.71 -11.72 -10.58
CA TYR A 15 -15.53 -11.03 -11.57
C TYR A 15 -15.39 -11.69 -12.93
N VAL A 16 -16.49 -11.70 -13.69
CA VAL A 16 -16.58 -12.37 -15.00
C VAL A 16 -16.10 -11.46 -16.14
N ASP A 17 -16.04 -10.16 -15.89
CA ASP A 17 -15.58 -9.13 -16.81
C ASP A 17 -15.15 -7.85 -16.07
N ASP A 18 -14.69 -6.86 -16.83
CA ASP A 18 -14.14 -5.61 -16.33
C ASP A 18 -15.20 -4.57 -15.92
N SER A 19 -16.51 -4.89 -16.00
CA SER A 19 -17.60 -3.94 -15.69
C SER A 19 -17.58 -3.42 -14.25
N LYS A 20 -16.88 -4.13 -13.36
CA LYS A 20 -16.72 -3.80 -11.94
C LYS A 20 -15.35 -3.18 -11.63
N LEU A 21 -14.48 -2.97 -12.63
CA LEU A 21 -13.21 -2.29 -12.42
C LEU A 21 -13.46 -0.85 -11.94
N PRO A 22 -12.92 -0.46 -10.78
CA PRO A 22 -13.04 0.91 -10.32
C PRO A 22 -12.21 1.86 -11.22
N PRO A 23 -12.60 3.13 -11.34
CA PRO A 23 -11.79 4.12 -12.02
C PRO A 23 -10.44 4.30 -11.32
N ARG A 24 -9.43 4.73 -12.11
CA ARG A 24 -8.13 5.15 -11.60
C ARG A 24 -8.22 6.29 -10.59
N GLY A 25 -7.17 6.44 -9.79
CA GLY A 25 -7.05 7.52 -8.79
C GLY A 25 -7.69 7.19 -7.44
N ARG A 26 -8.09 5.94 -7.20
CA ARG A 26 -8.60 5.50 -5.89
C ARG A 26 -7.52 5.04 -4.91
N LEU A 27 -6.30 4.82 -5.38
CA LEU A 27 -5.16 4.40 -4.55
C LEU A 27 -4.47 5.62 -3.92
N PRO A 28 -3.86 5.46 -2.73
CA PRO A 28 -3.08 6.50 -2.11
C PRO A 28 -1.84 6.84 -2.97
N ASP A 29 -1.37 8.08 -2.84
CA ASP A 29 -0.16 8.58 -3.49
C ASP A 29 0.83 8.90 -2.38
N GLY A 30 1.98 8.23 -2.41
CA GLY A 30 3.04 8.37 -1.40
C GLY A 30 3.65 9.77 -1.33
N ALA A 31 3.47 10.60 -2.35
CA ALA A 31 4.00 11.96 -2.39
C ALA A 31 3.13 13.00 -1.65
N LEU A 32 1.96 12.62 -1.16
CA LEU A 32 0.99 13.53 -0.53
C LEU A 32 0.99 13.43 1.01
N GLY A 33 0.15 14.23 1.67
CA GLY A 33 0.09 14.36 3.14
C GLY A 33 -1.11 13.69 3.81
N SER A 34 -1.34 14.03 5.07
CA SER A 34 -2.38 13.42 5.93
C SER A 34 -3.81 13.63 5.40
N ASP A 35 -4.11 14.80 4.82
CA ASP A 35 -5.41 15.07 4.19
C ASP A 35 -5.72 14.10 3.05
N HIS A 36 -4.71 13.72 2.24
CA HIS A 36 -4.87 12.73 1.19
C HIS A 36 -5.13 11.34 1.75
N LEU A 37 -4.40 10.95 2.81
CA LEU A 37 -4.64 9.69 3.50
C LEU A 37 -6.08 9.62 4.01
N ARG A 38 -6.58 10.66 4.70
CA ARG A 38 -7.98 10.70 5.14
C ARG A 38 -8.94 10.64 3.97
N HIS A 39 -8.72 11.41 2.91
CA HIS A 39 -9.58 11.40 1.72
C HIS A 39 -9.76 9.99 1.13
N ILE A 40 -8.67 9.22 1.04
CA ILE A 40 -8.69 7.86 0.48
C ILE A 40 -9.31 6.86 1.47
N PHE A 41 -8.84 6.86 2.72
CA PHE A 41 -9.17 5.80 3.68
C PHE A 41 -10.52 6.00 4.38
N TYR A 42 -10.98 7.24 4.56
CA TYR A 42 -12.32 7.49 5.13
C TYR A 42 -13.42 7.02 4.17
N ARG A 43 -13.21 7.15 2.86
CA ARG A 43 -14.11 6.58 1.84
C ARG A 43 -14.21 5.05 1.95
N MET A 44 -13.17 4.40 2.46
CA MET A 44 -13.14 2.95 2.70
C MET A 44 -13.65 2.57 4.10
N GLY A 45 -14.10 3.54 4.89
CA GLY A 45 -14.63 3.32 6.24
C GLY A 45 -13.56 3.11 7.32
N PHE A 46 -12.32 3.55 7.08
CA PHE A 46 -11.26 3.53 8.09
C PHE A 46 -11.15 4.85 8.84
N ASN A 47 -10.90 4.79 10.14
CA ASN A 47 -10.60 5.96 10.96
C ASN A 47 -9.08 6.22 11.07
N ASP A 48 -8.69 7.27 11.78
CA ASP A 48 -7.28 7.68 11.92
C ASP A 48 -6.37 6.60 12.52
N GLN A 49 -6.83 5.93 13.58
CA GLN A 49 -6.09 4.82 14.20
C GLN A 49 -5.85 3.69 13.20
N GLU A 50 -6.88 3.35 12.43
CA GLU A 50 -6.84 2.26 11.45
C GLU A 50 -5.92 2.59 10.26
N ILE A 51 -5.88 3.85 9.82
CA ILE A 51 -4.93 4.33 8.81
C ILE A 51 -3.51 4.11 9.30
N VAL A 52 -3.18 4.61 10.50
CA VAL A 52 -1.83 4.48 11.06
C VAL A 52 -1.45 3.01 11.25
N ALA A 53 -2.38 2.16 11.72
CA ALA A 53 -2.14 0.73 11.84
C ALA A 53 -1.79 0.10 10.48
N LEU A 54 -2.60 0.35 9.43
CA LEU A 54 -2.34 -0.19 8.09
C LEU A 54 -1.02 0.29 7.50
N SER A 55 -0.64 1.56 7.71
CA SER A 55 0.67 2.09 7.29
C SER A 55 1.85 1.31 7.88
N GLY A 56 1.67 0.67 9.04
CA GLY A 56 2.67 -0.23 9.63
C GLY A 56 3.08 -1.42 8.74
N ALA A 57 2.30 -1.73 7.69
CA ALA A 57 2.68 -2.71 6.66
C ALA A 57 3.99 -2.35 5.94
N HIS A 58 4.36 -1.06 5.89
CA HIS A 58 5.63 -0.58 5.34
C HIS A 58 6.86 -1.11 6.09
N ASN A 59 6.70 -1.72 7.27
CA ASN A 59 7.76 -2.52 7.89
C ASN A 59 8.23 -3.69 6.99
N LEU A 60 7.46 -4.07 5.97
CA LEU A 60 7.83 -5.12 5.03
C LEU A 60 8.14 -4.55 3.64
N GLY A 61 9.15 -5.13 3.01
CA GLY A 61 9.53 -4.82 1.65
C GLY A 61 10.24 -3.48 1.50
N ARG A 62 10.13 -2.91 0.30
CA ARG A 62 10.84 -1.71 -0.13
C ARG A 62 10.14 -1.06 -1.32
N CYS A 63 10.48 0.20 -1.59
CA CYS A 63 10.19 0.83 -2.86
C CYS A 63 11.20 0.43 -3.95
N HIS A 64 10.77 0.61 -5.20
CA HIS A 64 11.58 0.39 -6.39
C HIS A 64 11.34 1.55 -7.37
N ALA A 65 12.42 2.23 -7.77
CA ALA A 65 12.34 3.45 -8.58
C ALA A 65 11.61 3.25 -9.92
N ASP A 66 11.70 2.06 -10.50
CA ASP A 66 11.08 1.72 -11.78
C ASP A 66 9.56 1.46 -11.68
N ARG A 67 9.04 1.26 -10.46
CA ARG A 67 7.62 0.99 -10.17
C ARG A 67 6.88 2.20 -9.60
N SER A 68 7.39 2.79 -8.51
CA SER A 68 6.74 3.90 -7.80
C SER A 68 7.45 5.24 -7.96
N GLY A 69 8.67 5.25 -8.48
CA GLY A 69 9.55 6.42 -8.48
C GLY A 69 10.30 6.64 -7.16
N PHE A 70 9.88 6.02 -6.06
CA PHE A 70 10.61 5.99 -4.79
C PHE A 70 11.60 4.82 -4.77
N ASP A 71 12.66 4.89 -3.96
CA ASP A 71 13.60 3.77 -3.81
C ASP A 71 14.11 3.61 -2.38
N GLY A 72 14.34 2.37 -1.98
CA GLY A 72 14.89 1.99 -0.68
C GLY A 72 13.88 1.29 0.24
N ALA A 73 14.39 0.73 1.32
CA ALA A 73 13.59 0.04 2.34
C ALA A 73 13.25 1.00 3.49
N TRP A 74 12.13 0.76 4.16
CA TRP A 74 11.75 1.50 5.36
C TRP A 74 12.52 1.08 6.61
N VAL A 75 12.97 -0.18 6.65
CA VAL A 75 13.63 -0.81 7.81
C VAL A 75 14.75 -1.73 7.31
N ASN A 76 15.77 -1.96 8.15
CA ASN A 76 16.92 -2.82 7.82
C ASN A 76 16.55 -4.30 7.67
N ALA A 77 15.46 -4.75 8.31
CA ALA A 77 14.98 -6.13 8.27
C ALA A 77 13.62 -6.26 7.55
N PRO A 78 13.53 -5.97 6.23
CA PRO A 78 12.26 -5.82 5.51
C PRO A 78 11.50 -7.13 5.26
N THR A 79 12.00 -8.26 5.76
CA THR A 79 11.38 -9.60 5.64
C THR A 79 10.78 -10.11 6.95
N ARG A 80 10.89 -9.32 8.03
CA ARG A 80 10.33 -9.64 9.35
C ARG A 80 9.38 -8.53 9.78
N PHE A 81 8.14 -8.89 10.05
CA PHE A 81 7.13 -7.97 10.57
C PHE A 81 7.44 -7.63 12.02
N SER A 82 7.53 -6.34 12.32
CA SER A 82 7.79 -5.76 13.63
C SER A 82 7.19 -4.35 13.70
N ASN A 83 7.37 -3.66 14.83
CA ASN A 83 7.04 -2.24 14.96
C ASN A 83 8.24 -1.32 14.70
N THR A 84 9.28 -1.83 14.01
CA THR A 84 10.52 -1.08 13.75
C THR A 84 10.25 0.15 12.88
N TYR A 85 9.34 0.03 11.91
CA TYR A 85 8.85 1.15 11.11
C TYR A 85 8.45 2.37 11.96
N PHE A 86 7.60 2.19 12.98
CA PHE A 86 7.17 3.29 13.83
C PHE A 86 8.29 3.79 14.75
N LYS A 87 9.18 2.91 15.21
CA LYS A 87 10.33 3.30 16.04
C LYS A 87 11.27 4.22 15.28
N LEU A 88 11.71 3.80 14.10
CA LEU A 88 12.64 4.57 13.27
C LEU A 88 12.00 5.88 12.78
N MET A 89 10.70 5.88 12.51
CA MET A 89 9.98 7.10 12.15
C MET A 89 10.08 8.21 13.20
N ILE A 90 10.12 7.86 14.50
CA ILE A 90 10.20 8.84 15.59
C ILE A 90 11.61 9.04 16.16
N SER A 91 12.52 8.07 16.01
CA SER A 91 13.86 8.14 16.58
C SER A 91 14.90 8.78 15.67
N GLU A 92 14.72 8.66 14.35
CA GLU A 92 15.75 9.08 13.39
C GLU A 92 15.55 10.50 12.86
N ASP A 93 16.67 11.14 12.51
CA ASP A 93 16.70 12.43 11.80
C ASP A 93 16.53 12.20 10.29
N TRP A 94 15.29 12.38 9.81
CA TRP A 94 14.92 12.18 8.41
C TRP A 94 15.22 13.42 7.56
N ARG A 95 16.08 13.26 6.55
CA ARG A 95 16.47 14.35 5.65
C ARG A 95 15.82 14.22 4.29
N GLU A 96 15.31 15.34 3.78
CA GLU A 96 14.71 15.36 2.45
C GLU A 96 15.78 15.13 1.36
N LYS A 97 15.47 14.26 0.40
CA LYS A 97 16.28 13.94 -0.77
C LYS A 97 15.39 13.95 -2.01
N VAL A 98 15.82 14.69 -3.03
CA VAL A 98 15.22 14.63 -4.37
C VAL A 98 15.98 13.57 -5.16
N LEU A 99 15.28 12.54 -5.63
CA LEU A 99 15.86 11.50 -6.47
C LEU A 99 16.10 12.00 -7.91
N ASP A 100 16.89 11.25 -8.70
CA ASP A 100 17.20 11.59 -10.09
C ASP A 100 15.97 11.75 -11.00
N ASN A 101 14.86 11.08 -10.66
CA ASN A 101 13.58 11.20 -11.36
C ASN A 101 12.70 12.37 -10.89
N GLY A 102 13.20 13.20 -9.97
CA GLY A 102 12.51 14.37 -9.40
C GLY A 102 11.52 14.05 -8.28
N VAL A 103 11.39 12.78 -7.86
CA VAL A 103 10.54 12.40 -6.72
C VAL A 103 11.23 12.80 -5.42
N ARG A 104 10.47 13.42 -4.51
CA ARG A 104 10.91 13.79 -3.16
C ARG A 104 10.64 12.65 -2.20
N GLN A 105 11.66 12.22 -1.47
CA GLN A 105 11.53 11.27 -0.36
C GLN A 105 12.41 11.71 0.80
N PHE A 106 12.31 11.02 1.93
CA PHE A 106 13.15 11.26 3.09
C PHE A 106 14.09 10.09 3.29
N VAL A 107 15.31 10.36 3.71
CA VAL A 107 16.35 9.35 3.93
C VAL A 107 17.00 9.52 5.29
N HIS A 108 17.46 8.40 5.81
CA HIS A 108 18.32 8.31 6.98
C HIS A 108 19.39 7.26 6.69
N TYR A 109 20.65 7.60 6.97
CA TYR A 109 21.75 6.64 6.85
C TYR A 109 22.02 6.04 8.21
N ASP A 110 21.79 4.73 8.33
CA ASP A 110 22.05 3.99 9.55
C ASP A 110 23.53 3.56 9.57
N GLU A 111 24.30 4.17 10.47
CA GLU A 111 25.74 3.92 10.60
C GLU A 111 26.04 2.49 11.06
N ASP A 112 25.15 1.85 11.83
CA ASP A 112 25.38 0.51 12.38
C ASP A 112 25.20 -0.58 11.32
N SER A 113 24.25 -0.39 10.39
CA SER A 113 24.00 -1.32 9.29
C SER A 113 24.68 -0.94 7.97
N GLU A 114 25.22 0.28 7.87
CA GLU A 114 25.72 0.87 6.62
C GLU A 114 24.67 0.92 5.50
N GLU A 115 23.39 1.06 5.87
CA GLU A 115 22.25 1.10 4.93
C GLU A 115 21.55 2.45 4.92
N GLU A 116 21.12 2.90 3.73
CA GLU A 116 20.21 4.03 3.58
C GLU A 116 18.76 3.54 3.70
N LEU A 117 18.07 3.99 4.74
CA LEU A 117 16.64 3.81 4.93
C LEU A 117 15.89 5.00 4.36
N MET A 118 14.61 4.79 4.06
CA MET A 118 13.75 5.83 3.51
C MET A 118 12.36 5.90 4.14
N MET A 119 11.73 7.06 4.01
CA MET A 119 10.33 7.32 4.33
C MET A 119 9.70 8.11 3.18
N LEU A 120 8.45 7.81 2.88
CA LEU A 120 7.62 8.58 1.96
C LEU A 120 7.12 9.87 2.64
N PRO A 121 6.76 10.91 1.87
CA PRO A 121 6.00 12.03 2.40
C PRO A 121 4.74 11.63 3.19
N THR A 122 4.01 10.61 2.74
CA THR A 122 2.86 10.08 3.48
C THR A 122 3.23 9.43 4.82
N ASP A 123 4.43 8.89 4.95
CA ASP A 123 4.87 8.23 6.19
C ASP A 123 5.21 9.29 7.25
N LEU A 124 5.97 10.33 6.88
CA LEU A 124 6.25 11.44 7.80
C LEU A 124 5.02 12.29 8.10
N ALA A 125 4.00 12.30 7.22
CA ALA A 125 2.73 12.92 7.53
C ALA A 125 2.04 12.30 8.77
N LEU A 126 2.35 11.05 9.13
CA LEU A 126 1.79 10.40 10.32
C LEU A 126 2.31 10.99 11.64
N ILE A 127 3.52 11.57 11.66
CA ILE A 127 4.09 12.23 12.85
C ILE A 127 3.90 13.74 12.87
N GLN A 128 3.64 14.34 11.69
CA GLN A 128 3.36 15.77 11.54
C GLN A 128 1.91 16.11 11.89
N ASP A 129 1.01 15.13 11.79
CA ASP A 129 -0.42 15.30 12.08
C ASP A 129 -0.77 14.95 13.53
N ASP A 130 -1.43 15.88 14.22
CA ASP A 130 -1.74 15.77 15.65
C ASP A 130 -2.68 14.60 16.00
N SER A 131 -3.52 14.12 15.07
CA SER A 131 -4.42 12.99 15.35
C SER A 131 -3.76 11.65 15.07
N PHE A 132 -2.84 11.59 14.09
CA PHE A 132 -2.10 10.38 13.74
C PHE A 132 -0.95 10.11 14.71
N ARG A 133 -0.23 11.16 15.12
CA ARG A 133 1.00 11.04 15.93
C ARG A 133 0.82 10.22 17.21
N PRO A 134 -0.24 10.38 18.02
CA PRO A 134 -0.43 9.56 19.22
C PRO A 134 -0.48 8.06 18.95
N TRP A 135 -1.02 7.64 17.79
CA TRP A 135 -1.06 6.24 17.39
C TRP A 135 0.32 5.73 16.94
N VAL A 136 1.09 6.56 16.25
CA VAL A 136 2.49 6.25 15.89
C VAL A 136 3.32 6.03 17.15
N GLU A 137 3.23 6.94 18.11
CA GLU A 137 3.96 6.86 19.38
C GLU A 137 3.53 5.62 20.20
N LEU A 138 2.22 5.32 20.21
CA LEU A 138 1.69 4.12 20.85
C LEU A 138 2.27 2.84 20.22
N TYR A 139 2.24 2.72 18.89
CA TYR A 139 2.72 1.53 18.19
C TYR A 139 4.24 1.39 18.21
N ALA A 140 4.99 2.49 18.27
CA ALA A 140 6.43 2.46 18.50
C ALA A 140 6.77 1.88 19.89
N LYS A 141 5.99 2.23 20.91
CA LYS A 141 6.17 1.77 22.29
C LYS A 141 5.63 0.37 22.54
N ASP A 142 4.48 0.03 21.98
CA ASP A 142 3.74 -1.20 22.24
C ASP A 142 3.51 -2.01 20.95
N LYS A 143 4.41 -2.98 20.73
CA LYS A 143 4.38 -3.88 19.58
C LYS A 143 3.17 -4.83 19.62
N GLU A 144 2.75 -5.28 20.80
CA GLU A 144 1.62 -6.21 20.92
C GLU A 144 0.32 -5.50 20.60
N ARG A 145 0.16 -4.25 21.07
CA ARG A 145 -0.98 -3.42 20.70
C ARG A 145 -1.04 -3.14 19.20
N PHE A 146 0.11 -2.84 18.58
CA PHE A 146 0.20 -2.71 17.12
C PHE A 146 -0.26 -3.99 16.41
N PHE A 147 0.22 -5.16 16.85
CA PHE A 147 -0.10 -6.44 16.22
C PHE A 147 -1.60 -6.78 16.32
N GLU A 148 -2.21 -6.53 17.48
CA GLU A 148 -3.65 -6.71 17.69
C GLU A 148 -4.48 -5.82 16.76
N ASP A 149 -4.18 -4.52 16.76
CA ASP A 149 -4.90 -3.55 15.93
C ASP A 149 -4.67 -3.83 14.43
N PHE A 150 -3.43 -4.11 14.01
CA PHE A 150 -3.11 -4.45 12.63
C PHE A 150 -3.89 -5.68 12.15
N ALA A 151 -3.94 -6.75 12.95
CA ALA A 151 -4.66 -7.97 12.57
C ALA A 151 -6.15 -7.70 12.37
N ARG A 152 -6.78 -6.95 13.28
CA ARG A 152 -8.19 -6.57 13.19
C ARG A 152 -8.46 -5.72 11.95
N VAL A 153 -7.64 -4.71 11.71
CA VAL A 153 -7.86 -3.73 10.62
C VAL A 153 -7.54 -4.33 9.27
N PHE A 154 -6.50 -5.17 9.17
CA PHE A 154 -6.18 -5.88 7.94
C PHE A 154 -7.23 -6.96 7.61
N ALA A 155 -7.81 -7.63 8.62
CA ALA A 155 -8.98 -8.50 8.42
C ALA A 155 -10.18 -7.72 7.88
N LYS A 156 -10.46 -6.53 8.45
CA LYS A 156 -11.49 -5.61 7.93
C LYS A 156 -11.22 -5.22 6.48
N LEU A 157 -9.98 -4.88 6.14
CA LEU A 157 -9.55 -4.56 4.76
C LEU A 157 -9.82 -5.71 3.78
N MET A 158 -9.50 -6.95 4.17
CA MET A 158 -9.70 -8.14 3.33
C MET A 158 -11.17 -8.52 3.09
N GLU A 159 -12.08 -8.00 3.90
CA GLU A 159 -13.53 -8.25 3.83
C GLU A 159 -14.32 -7.06 3.28
N LEU A 160 -13.66 -5.96 2.87
CA LEU A 160 -14.34 -4.82 2.26
C LEU A 160 -15.10 -5.25 0.99
N GLY A 161 -16.40 -4.91 0.96
CA GLY A 161 -17.30 -5.23 -0.16
C GLY A 161 -17.82 -6.67 -0.17
N ILE A 162 -17.50 -7.48 0.83
CA ILE A 162 -18.02 -8.85 0.97
C ILE A 162 -19.25 -8.82 1.88
N GLU A 163 -20.35 -9.38 1.41
CA GLU A 163 -21.55 -9.64 2.20
C GLU A 163 -21.61 -11.13 2.53
N ARG A 164 -21.90 -11.48 3.78
CA ARG A 164 -21.98 -12.88 4.24
C ARG A 164 -23.30 -13.18 4.96
N ASP A 165 -23.77 -14.42 4.83
CA ASP A 165 -24.87 -14.94 5.63
C ASP A 165 -24.43 -15.33 7.05
N GLU A 166 -25.38 -15.76 7.88
CA GLU A 166 -25.13 -16.20 9.26
C GLU A 166 -24.20 -17.42 9.35
N GLN A 167 -24.10 -18.19 8.27
CA GLN A 167 -23.24 -19.36 8.15
C GLN A 167 -21.84 -19.01 7.61
N GLY A 168 -21.60 -17.74 7.26
CA GLY A 168 -20.33 -17.23 6.75
C GLY A 168 -20.14 -17.40 5.24
N ASN A 169 -21.16 -17.85 4.51
CA ASN A 169 -21.10 -17.96 3.04
C ASN A 169 -21.24 -16.57 2.41
N VAL A 170 -20.51 -16.36 1.31
CA VAL A 170 -20.55 -15.10 0.57
C VAL A 170 -21.86 -14.98 -0.21
N LEU A 171 -22.56 -13.87 -0.02
CA LEU A 171 -23.85 -13.55 -0.64
C LEU A 171 -23.73 -12.73 -1.93
N ASN A 172 -22.54 -12.21 -2.26
CA ASN A 172 -22.32 -11.45 -3.48
C ASN A 172 -22.70 -12.26 -4.73
N THR A 173 -23.81 -11.91 -5.38
CA THR A 173 -24.36 -12.64 -6.54
C THR A 173 -23.90 -12.09 -7.90
N ASP A 174 -23.16 -10.97 -7.89
CA ASP A 174 -22.68 -10.28 -9.10
C ASP A 174 -21.83 -11.19 -10.02
N ASN A 175 -21.27 -12.29 -9.48
CA ASN A 175 -20.37 -13.21 -10.20
C ASN A 175 -21.06 -14.45 -10.78
N VAL A 176 -22.37 -14.62 -10.57
CA VAL A 176 -23.08 -15.86 -10.90
C VAL A 176 -23.38 -15.99 -12.42
N LYS A 177 -23.40 -14.89 -13.18
CA LYS A 177 -23.81 -14.91 -14.59
C LYS A 177 -22.77 -15.44 -15.59
N GLY A 178 -21.50 -15.59 -15.22
CA GLY A 178 -20.43 -16.04 -16.16
C GLY A 178 -19.87 -17.45 -15.91
N GLY A 179 -20.19 -18.07 -14.77
CA GLY A 179 -19.53 -19.30 -14.32
C GLY A 179 -18.09 -19.04 -13.84
N TYR A 180 -17.55 -19.96 -13.04
CA TYR A 180 -16.15 -19.90 -12.60
C TYR A 180 -15.23 -20.20 -13.78
N LEU A 181 -14.58 -19.17 -14.32
CA LEU A 181 -13.50 -19.32 -15.30
C LEU A 181 -12.18 -19.33 -14.54
N SER A 182 -11.58 -20.51 -14.36
CA SER A 182 -10.25 -20.60 -13.77
C SER A 182 -9.26 -19.77 -14.59
N ALA A 183 -8.40 -19.00 -13.91
CA ALA A 183 -7.27 -18.36 -14.56
C ALA A 183 -6.50 -19.40 -15.41
N PRO A 184 -6.00 -19.03 -16.60
CA PRO A 184 -5.26 -19.95 -17.46
C PRO A 184 -4.14 -20.63 -16.67
N LYS A 185 -4.04 -21.96 -16.74
CA LYS A 185 -2.95 -22.69 -16.09
C LYS A 185 -1.62 -22.17 -16.65
N LYS A 186 -0.77 -21.62 -15.78
CA LYS A 186 0.63 -21.31 -16.14
C LYS A 186 1.28 -22.57 -16.71
N SER A 187 2.05 -22.40 -17.78
CA SER A 187 2.81 -23.48 -18.42
C SER A 187 3.63 -24.25 -17.39
N ALA A 188 3.53 -25.58 -17.42
CA ALA A 188 4.35 -26.48 -16.59
C ALA A 188 5.79 -26.62 -17.09
N LYS A 189 6.11 -26.05 -18.26
CA LYS A 189 7.47 -25.95 -18.77
C LYS A 189 8.08 -24.64 -18.25
N PRO A 190 9.24 -24.68 -17.56
CA PRO A 190 10.02 -23.46 -17.33
C PRO A 190 10.31 -22.83 -18.69
N GLY A 191 9.68 -21.70 -18.99
CA GLY A 191 10.07 -20.90 -20.13
C GLY A 191 11.45 -20.34 -19.85
N LYS A 192 12.40 -20.54 -20.78
CA LYS A 192 13.53 -19.61 -20.87
C LYS A 192 12.93 -18.22 -21.07
N GLN A 193 13.55 -17.18 -20.50
CA GLN A 193 13.31 -15.82 -20.96
C GLN A 193 13.77 -15.75 -22.42
N ASP A 194 12.87 -16.07 -23.35
CA ASP A 194 13.01 -15.59 -24.71
C ASP A 194 12.94 -14.06 -24.64
N GLU A 195 13.70 -13.39 -25.50
CA GLU A 195 13.98 -11.94 -25.53
C GLU A 195 12.77 -11.00 -25.64
N VAL A 196 11.56 -11.50 -25.43
CA VAL A 196 10.33 -10.72 -25.35
C VAL A 196 9.84 -10.79 -23.91
N ASP A 197 9.88 -9.61 -23.30
CA ASP A 197 9.20 -9.26 -22.06
C ASP A 197 9.96 -9.49 -20.75
N ARG A 198 11.02 -8.71 -20.54
CA ARG A 198 11.59 -8.47 -19.20
C ARG A 198 10.62 -7.71 -18.28
N TYR A 199 9.44 -7.27 -18.76
CA TYR A 199 8.54 -6.37 -18.04
C TYR A 199 7.10 -6.87 -17.85
N GLY A 200 6.71 -8.02 -18.38
CA GLY A 200 5.42 -8.67 -18.15
C GLY A 200 4.20 -7.77 -18.40
N GLU A 201 3.05 -8.22 -17.87
CA GLU A 201 1.78 -7.49 -17.71
C GLU A 201 1.90 -6.08 -17.09
N ALA A 202 3.09 -5.66 -16.64
CA ALA A 202 3.34 -4.37 -16.01
C ALA A 202 3.70 -3.22 -16.97
N GLU A 203 4.08 -3.49 -18.23
CA GLU A 203 4.41 -2.43 -19.20
C GLU A 203 3.20 -1.53 -19.53
N PRO A 204 2.01 -2.09 -19.86
CA PRO A 204 0.81 -1.28 -20.09
C PRO A 204 0.43 -0.45 -18.85
N LEU A 205 0.51 -1.07 -17.67
CA LEU A 205 0.27 -0.39 -16.39
C LEU A 205 1.25 0.76 -16.14
N ARG A 206 2.52 0.61 -16.57
CA ARG A 206 3.57 1.62 -16.42
C ARG A 206 3.35 2.82 -17.32
N GLU A 207 2.97 2.60 -18.58
CA GLU A 207 2.61 3.69 -19.50
C GLU A 207 1.38 4.45 -19.02
N GLU A 208 0.36 3.73 -18.57
CA GLU A 208 -0.87 4.36 -18.09
C GLU A 208 -0.67 5.11 -16.76
N ASN A 209 0.22 4.64 -15.88
CA ASN A 209 0.60 5.35 -14.66
C ASN A 209 1.39 6.63 -14.98
N LYS A 210 2.31 6.60 -15.95
CA LYS A 210 3.01 7.80 -16.43
C LYS A 210 2.02 8.85 -16.94
N LEU A 211 1.06 8.44 -17.78
CA LEU A 211 0.03 9.33 -18.30
C LEU A 211 -0.86 9.92 -17.19
N HIS A 212 -1.15 9.15 -16.13
CA HIS A 212 -1.90 9.66 -14.98
C HIS A 212 -1.09 10.67 -14.16
N GLN A 213 0.18 10.39 -13.91
CA GLN A 213 1.09 11.32 -13.22
C GLN A 213 1.28 12.63 -14.01
N GLU A 214 1.39 12.55 -15.34
CA GLU A 214 1.47 13.73 -16.22
C GLU A 214 0.20 14.59 -16.15
N ARG A 215 -0.98 13.96 -16.11
CA ARG A 215 -2.26 14.68 -15.95
C ARG A 215 -2.37 15.39 -14.61
N GLN A 216 -1.84 14.82 -13.52
CA GLN A 216 -1.84 15.47 -12.20
C GLN A 216 -0.84 16.62 -12.10
N LYS A 217 0.21 16.64 -12.91
CA LYS A 217 1.21 17.72 -12.96
C LYS A 217 0.76 18.94 -13.79
N GLN A 218 -0.35 18.86 -14.53
CA GLN A 218 -0.88 20.01 -15.28
C GLN A 218 -1.71 20.90 -14.35
N PRO A 219 -1.39 22.20 -14.22
CA PRO A 219 -2.22 23.13 -13.44
C PRO A 219 -3.61 23.24 -14.07
N GLU A 220 -4.66 23.08 -13.26
CA GLU A 220 -6.06 23.21 -13.69
C GLU A 220 -6.26 24.56 -14.40
N ILE A 221 -6.44 24.52 -15.72
CA ILE A 221 -7.01 25.65 -16.44
C ILE A 221 -8.48 25.70 -16.01
N ARG A 222 -8.77 26.53 -15.00
CA ARG A 222 -10.13 27.00 -14.69
C ARG A 222 -10.75 27.58 -15.95
N ALA A 223 -11.54 26.78 -16.66
CA ALA A 223 -12.47 27.29 -17.64
C ALA A 223 -13.64 27.93 -16.89
N ARG A 224 -13.59 29.26 -16.76
CA ARG A 224 -14.79 30.08 -16.75
C ARG A 224 -15.58 29.76 -18.02
N LEU A 225 -16.83 29.35 -17.87
CA LEU A 225 -18.03 29.90 -18.52
C LEU A 225 -19.26 29.34 -17.80
#